data_AF-A0A6H9HYD5-F1
#
_entry.id   AF-A0A6H9HYD5-F1
#
_cell.length_a   1.000
_cell.length_b   1.000
_cell.length_c   1.000
_cell.angle_alpha   90.00
_cell.angle_beta   90.00
_cell.angle_gamma   90.00
#
_symmetry.space_group_name_H-M   'P 1'
#
loop_
_entity.id
_entity.type
_entity.pdbx_description
1 polymer ?
#
loop_
_entity_poly.entity_id
_entity_poly.type
_entity_poly.pdbx_seq_one_letter_code
_entity_poly.pdbx_strand_id
1 'polypeptide(L)'
;MSDLQSKFGSGMNKLQEGIEQGKMKLQVAQEVAQLKKITQEKLQAKTEILLELGQTTYMQLRNDEVRVDVLKNIIEPVQELDVAIYNTRKQIANLQNQGQKGQCSCGGPLSVNDKFCGQCGKENELLLQSKNDENESCTSCGEQIATEATFCPVCGMKQSKE
;
A
#
# COMPACT_ATOMS: atom_id res chain seq x y z
N MET A 1 -11.53 -51.05 12.51
CA MET A 1 -10.10 -50.66 12.59
C MET A 1 -9.70 -49.57 11.57
N SER A 2 -10.63 -48.92 10.85
CA SER A 2 -10.31 -47.95 9.79
C SER A 2 -10.36 -46.47 10.21
N ASP A 3 -10.97 -46.14 11.37
CA ASP A 3 -11.22 -44.74 11.76
C ASP A 3 -10.07 -44.06 12.53
N LEU A 4 -9.12 -44.83 13.04
CA LEU A 4 -7.99 -44.29 13.80
C LEU A 4 -6.85 -43.83 12.87
N GLN A 5 -6.53 -44.59 11.82
CA GLN A 5 -5.53 -44.20 10.82
C GLN A 5 -5.94 -42.95 10.02
N SER A 6 -7.23 -42.80 9.69
CA SER A 6 -7.74 -41.61 8.99
C SER A 6 -7.71 -40.35 9.89
N LYS A 7 -8.03 -40.50 11.18
CA LYS A 7 -7.96 -39.40 12.17
C LYS A 7 -6.51 -38.96 12.44
N PHE A 8 -5.57 -39.90 12.58
CA PHE A 8 -4.15 -39.57 12.76
C PHE A 8 -3.54 -38.89 11.51
N GLY A 9 -3.85 -39.36 10.30
CA GLY A 9 -3.40 -38.71 9.06
C GLY A 9 -3.97 -37.31 8.88
N SER A 10 -5.26 -37.11 9.21
CA SER A 10 -5.89 -35.78 9.15
C SER A 10 -5.33 -34.79 10.19
N GLY A 11 -4.94 -35.28 11.38
CA GLY A 11 -4.32 -34.46 12.43
C GLY A 11 -2.90 -34.03 12.07
N MET A 12 -2.13 -34.90 11.43
CA MET A 12 -0.77 -34.60 10.99
C MET A 12 -0.74 -33.58 9.84
N ASN A 13 -1.67 -33.68 8.88
CA ASN A 13 -1.82 -32.69 7.80
C ASN A 13 -2.20 -31.30 8.36
N LYS A 14 -3.12 -31.23 9.33
CA LYS A 14 -3.50 -29.95 9.98
C LYS A 14 -2.36 -29.32 10.77
N LEU A 15 -1.51 -30.13 11.40
CA LEU A 15 -0.30 -29.65 12.07
C LEU A 15 0.71 -29.06 11.08
N GLN A 16 0.93 -29.75 9.95
CA GLN A 16 1.81 -29.27 8.89
C GLN A 16 1.28 -27.97 8.25
N GLU A 17 -0.02 -27.90 7.97
CA GLU A 17 -0.69 -26.67 7.51
C GLU A 17 -0.55 -25.52 8.51
N GLY A 18 -0.69 -25.78 9.82
CA GLY A 18 -0.51 -24.78 10.87
C GLY A 18 0.92 -24.23 10.93
N ILE A 19 1.93 -25.09 10.74
CA ILE A 19 3.34 -24.70 10.68
C ILE A 19 3.61 -23.82 9.46
N GLU A 20 3.14 -24.23 8.28
CA GLU A 20 3.30 -23.44 7.04
C GLU A 20 2.60 -22.09 7.12
N GLN A 21 1.38 -22.03 7.67
CA GLN A 21 0.67 -20.77 7.92
C GLN A 21 1.42 -19.88 8.92
N GLY A 22 2.02 -20.46 9.96
CA GLY A 22 2.84 -19.72 10.92
C GLY A 22 4.09 -19.11 10.26
N LYS A 23 4.77 -19.88 9.41
CA LYS A 23 5.94 -19.44 8.65
C LYS A 23 5.60 -18.31 7.67
N MET A 24 4.51 -18.43 6.92
CA MET A 24 4.03 -17.38 6.01
C MET A 24 3.71 -16.09 6.76
N LYS A 25 2.98 -16.16 7.88
CA LYS A 25 2.66 -14.97 8.69
C LYS A 25 3.91 -14.28 9.23
N LEU A 26 4.91 -15.05 9.65
CA LEU A 26 6.18 -14.49 10.13
C LEU A 26 6.93 -13.78 9.00
N GLN A 27 6.97 -14.37 7.79
CA GLN A 27 7.60 -13.77 6.62
C GLN A 27 6.92 -12.44 6.24
N VAL A 28 5.59 -12.42 6.19
CA VAL A 28 4.81 -11.19 5.93
C VAL A 28 5.09 -10.13 7.00
N ALA A 29 5.17 -10.51 8.28
CA ALA A 29 5.48 -9.57 9.36
C ALA A 29 6.88 -8.96 9.23
N GLN A 30 7.88 -9.76 8.82
CA GLN A 30 9.24 -9.29 8.56
C GLN A 30 9.29 -8.32 7.37
N GLU A 31 8.62 -8.66 6.27
CA GLU A 31 8.55 -7.81 5.08
C GLU A 31 7.86 -6.47 5.39
N VAL A 32 6.73 -6.49 6.11
CA VAL A 32 6.06 -5.28 6.57
C VAL A 32 6.97 -4.42 7.46
N ALA A 33 7.76 -5.04 8.36
CA ALA A 33 8.69 -4.31 9.20
C ALA A 33 9.80 -3.63 8.38
N GLN A 34 10.33 -4.30 7.36
CA GLN A 34 11.33 -3.74 6.44
C GLN A 34 10.75 -2.56 5.65
N LEU A 35 9.56 -2.71 5.07
CA LEU A 35 8.89 -1.64 4.32
C LEU A 35 8.57 -0.42 5.19
N LYS A 36 8.19 -0.63 6.47
CA LYS A 36 7.98 0.45 7.44
C LYS A 36 9.27 1.22 7.71
N LYS A 37 10.40 0.51 7.86
CA LYS A 37 11.72 1.13 8.03
C LYS A 37 12.08 2.00 6.83
N ILE A 38 11.94 1.46 5.61
CA ILE A 38 12.18 2.22 4.36
C ILE A 38 11.30 3.48 4.32
N THR A 39 10.01 3.33 4.62
CA THR A 39 9.06 4.47 4.66
C THR A 39 9.52 5.54 5.64
N GLN A 40 9.99 5.14 6.83
CA GLN A 40 10.48 6.07 7.85
C GLN A 40 11.74 6.80 7.39
N GLU A 41 12.68 6.12 6.75
CA GLU A 41 13.90 6.72 6.21
C GLU A 41 13.57 7.77 5.12
N LYS A 42 12.61 7.47 4.24
CA LYS A 42 12.16 8.44 3.22
C LYS A 42 11.43 9.64 3.82
N LEU A 43 10.60 9.44 4.84
CA LEU A 43 9.96 10.53 5.57
C LEU A 43 10.98 11.44 6.27
N GLN A 44 12.03 10.84 6.84
CA GLN A 44 13.11 11.61 7.44
C GLN A 44 13.85 12.45 6.40
N ALA A 45 14.25 11.85 5.27
CA ALA A 45 14.89 12.58 4.18
C ALA A 45 14.02 13.74 3.66
N LYS A 46 12.70 13.52 3.51
CA LYS A 46 11.76 14.59 3.14
C LYS A 46 11.73 15.70 4.18
N THR A 47 11.75 15.34 5.47
CA THR A 47 11.74 16.32 6.56
C THR A 47 12.99 17.18 6.54
N GLU A 48 14.17 16.59 6.32
CA GLU A 48 15.44 17.29 6.22
C GLU A 48 15.44 18.32 5.09
N ILE A 49 14.95 17.94 3.90
CA ILE A 49 14.82 18.85 2.74
C ILE A 49 13.86 20.01 3.05
N LEU A 50 12.71 19.73 3.66
CA LEU A 50 11.74 20.78 4.00
C LEU A 50 12.27 21.75 5.05
N LEU A 51 13.09 21.26 6.00
CA LEU A 51 13.78 22.12 6.96
C LEU A 51 14.83 22.99 6.27
N GLU A 52 15.62 22.44 5.37
CA GLU A 52 16.60 23.20 4.56
C GLU A 52 15.92 24.28 3.71
N LEU A 53 14.80 23.95 3.07
CA LEU A 53 13.98 24.91 2.32
C LEU A 53 13.53 26.06 3.22
N GLY A 54 12.99 25.75 4.41
CA GLY A 54 12.52 26.75 5.36
C GLY A 54 13.64 27.67 5.86
N GLN A 55 14.78 27.11 6.23
CA GLN A 55 15.97 27.87 6.65
C GLN A 55 16.49 28.77 5.53
N THR A 56 16.59 28.23 4.31
CA THR A 56 17.07 28.98 3.14
C THR A 56 16.11 30.11 2.79
N THR A 57 14.81 29.85 2.79
CA THR A 57 13.78 30.87 2.54
C THR A 57 13.83 31.99 3.58
N TYR A 58 13.95 31.63 4.87
CA TYR A 58 14.08 32.60 5.95
C TYR A 58 15.30 33.52 5.75
N MET A 59 16.46 32.96 5.43
CA MET A 59 17.69 33.74 5.21
C MET A 59 17.56 34.67 3.99
N GLN A 60 16.98 34.19 2.90
CA GLN A 60 16.76 35.00 1.70
C GLN A 60 15.80 36.17 1.95
N LEU A 61 14.70 35.92 2.66
CA LEU A 61 13.73 36.96 3.03
C LEU A 61 14.35 38.01 3.96
N ARG A 62 15.17 37.58 4.92
CA ARG A 62 15.85 38.50 5.84
C ARG A 62 16.81 39.44 5.13
N ASN A 63 17.41 38.98 4.04
CA ASN A 63 18.40 39.73 3.26
C ASN A 63 17.78 40.48 2.07
N ASP A 64 16.47 40.36 1.83
CA ASP A 64 15.78 40.88 0.64
C ASP A 64 16.35 40.35 -0.70
N GLU A 65 16.79 39.08 -0.71
CA GLU A 65 17.45 38.42 -1.84
C GLU A 65 16.78 37.07 -2.17
N VAL A 66 15.47 37.09 -2.39
CA VAL A 66 14.71 35.86 -2.71
C VAL A 66 15.08 35.32 -4.09
N ARG A 67 15.66 34.12 -4.12
CA ARG A 67 16.04 33.39 -5.32
C ARG A 67 15.22 32.12 -5.46
N VAL A 68 14.12 32.23 -6.20
CA VAL A 68 13.12 31.17 -6.37
C VAL A 68 13.69 29.93 -7.06
N ASP A 69 14.65 30.08 -7.96
CA ASP A 69 15.37 28.99 -8.61
C ASP A 69 16.12 28.12 -7.59
N VAL A 70 16.78 28.73 -6.61
CA VAL A 70 17.44 28.00 -5.51
C VAL A 70 16.42 27.21 -4.69
N LEU A 71 15.29 27.84 -4.36
CA LEU A 71 14.22 27.19 -3.59
C LEU A 71 13.59 26.01 -4.35
N LYS A 72 13.43 26.15 -5.67
CA LYS A 72 12.94 25.07 -6.56
C LYS A 72 13.90 23.88 -6.59
N ASN A 73 15.21 24.13 -6.67
CA ASN A 73 16.20 23.06 -6.67
C ASN A 73 16.23 22.30 -5.34
N ILE A 74 16.01 22.98 -4.20
CA ILE A 74 15.95 22.30 -2.90
C ILE A 74 14.76 21.33 -2.84
N ILE A 75 13.59 21.73 -3.35
CA ILE A 75 12.37 20.92 -3.24
C ILE A 75 12.23 19.85 -4.32
N GLU A 76 12.98 19.91 -5.43
CA GLU A 76 12.93 18.97 -6.55
C GLU A 76 12.91 17.49 -6.13
N PRO A 77 13.75 17.01 -5.19
CA PRO A 77 13.78 15.60 -4.82
C PRO A 77 12.55 15.13 -4.02
N VAL A 78 11.75 16.05 -3.46
CA VAL A 78 10.61 15.68 -2.60
C VAL A 78 9.55 14.92 -3.37
N GLN A 79 9.38 15.18 -4.66
CA GLN A 79 8.41 14.46 -5.49
C GLN A 79 8.71 12.96 -5.56
N GLU A 80 9.98 12.59 -5.74
CA GLU A 80 10.40 11.18 -5.75
C GLU A 80 10.21 10.52 -4.39
N LEU A 81 10.46 11.25 -3.30
CA LEU A 81 10.22 10.77 -1.95
C LEU A 81 8.74 10.51 -1.70
N ASP A 82 7.85 11.38 -2.17
CA ASP A 82 6.40 11.23 -2.01
C ASP A 82 5.87 9.99 -2.74
N VAL A 83 6.32 9.78 -3.98
CA VAL A 83 6.01 8.56 -4.74
C VAL A 83 6.52 7.31 -4.02
N ALA A 84 7.76 7.33 -3.53
CA ALA A 84 8.33 6.20 -2.80
C ALA A 84 7.55 5.88 -1.51
N ILE A 85 7.21 6.90 -0.72
CA ILE A 85 6.45 6.76 0.53
C ILE A 85 5.05 6.21 0.26
N TYR A 86 4.37 6.70 -0.78
CA TYR A 86 3.05 6.20 -1.16
C TYR A 86 3.12 4.73 -1.56
N ASN A 87 4.07 4.37 -2.43
CA ASN A 87 4.19 3.02 -2.96
C ASN A 87 4.57 1.99 -1.88
N THR A 88 5.48 2.31 -0.95
CA THR A 88 5.78 1.42 0.17
C THR A 88 4.58 1.25 1.11
N ARG A 89 3.81 2.32 1.37
CA ARG A 89 2.58 2.24 2.16
C ARG A 89 1.50 1.40 1.48
N LYS A 90 1.33 1.55 0.16
CA LYS A 90 0.43 0.72 -0.65
C LYS A 90 0.82 -0.76 -0.59
N GLN A 91 2.10 -1.07 -0.68
CA GLN A 91 2.61 -2.44 -0.52
C GLN A 91 2.34 -3.01 0.87
N ILE A 92 2.56 -2.23 1.95
CA ILE A 92 2.23 -2.64 3.32
C ILE A 92 0.73 -2.96 3.43
N ALA A 93 -0.14 -2.09 2.92
CA ALA A 93 -1.58 -2.30 2.94
C ALA A 93 -1.97 -3.59 2.19
N ASN A 94 -1.38 -3.84 1.01
CA ASN A 94 -1.61 -5.05 0.24
C ASN A 94 -1.18 -6.31 1.00
N LEU A 95 0.02 -6.34 1.59
CA LEU A 95 0.52 -7.46 2.39
C LEU A 95 -0.36 -7.75 3.61
N GLN A 96 -0.89 -6.71 4.25
CA GLN A 96 -1.78 -6.86 5.41
C GLN A 96 -3.18 -7.34 5.01
N ASN A 97 -3.66 -6.95 3.83
CA ASN A 97 -4.98 -7.33 3.32
C ASN A 97 -5.03 -8.71 2.65
N GLN A 98 -3.89 -9.30 2.27
CA GLN A 98 -3.81 -10.67 1.71
C GLN A 98 -4.36 -11.76 2.65
N GLY A 99 -4.59 -11.46 3.93
CA GLY A 99 -5.21 -12.34 4.91
C GLY A 99 -6.68 -12.06 5.23
N GLN A 100 -7.31 -11.05 4.58
CA GLN A 100 -8.73 -10.76 4.83
C GLN A 100 -9.60 -11.91 4.34
N LYS A 101 -10.37 -12.48 5.27
CA LYS A 101 -11.40 -13.46 5.01
C LYS A 101 -12.75 -12.75 5.10
N GLY A 102 -13.48 -12.75 3.99
CA GLY A 102 -14.87 -12.34 3.95
C GLY A 102 -15.80 -13.54 4.08
N GLN A 103 -17.10 -13.24 4.09
CA GLN A 103 -18.14 -14.25 4.06
C GLN A 103 -19.09 -13.90 2.91
N CYS A 104 -19.36 -14.87 2.04
CA CYS A 104 -20.32 -14.71 0.96
C CYS A 104 -21.72 -14.56 1.54
N SER A 105 -22.64 -13.94 0.79
CA SER A 105 -24.08 -13.94 1.10
C SER A 105 -24.69 -15.34 1.35
N CYS A 106 -24.05 -16.42 0.88
CA CYS A 106 -24.47 -17.80 1.17
C CYS A 106 -23.92 -18.36 2.50
N GLY A 107 -23.08 -17.61 3.21
CA GLY A 107 -22.40 -18.02 4.43
C GLY A 107 -21.03 -18.68 4.22
N GLY A 108 -20.61 -18.96 2.98
CA GLY A 108 -19.32 -19.58 2.68
C GLY A 108 -18.12 -18.63 2.84
N PRO A 109 -16.93 -19.14 3.22
CA PRO A 109 -15.74 -18.31 3.36
C PRO A 109 -15.28 -17.77 2.01
N LEU A 110 -14.80 -16.53 1.99
CA LEU A 110 -14.22 -15.86 0.84
C LEU A 110 -12.80 -15.38 1.18
N SER A 111 -11.84 -15.65 0.31
CA SER A 111 -10.52 -15.03 0.28
C SER A 111 -10.48 -13.94 -0.79
N VAL A 112 -9.69 -12.89 -0.61
CA VAL A 112 -9.45 -11.87 -1.65
C VAL A 112 -8.85 -12.45 -2.95
N ASN A 113 -8.31 -13.67 -2.92
CA ASN A 113 -7.79 -14.37 -4.09
C ASN A 113 -8.83 -15.26 -4.80
N ASP A 114 -10.00 -15.49 -4.21
CA ASP A 114 -11.03 -16.36 -4.80
C ASP A 114 -11.80 -15.60 -5.88
N LYS A 115 -11.92 -16.12 -7.11
CA LYS A 115 -12.77 -15.49 -8.14
C LYS A 115 -14.26 -15.69 -7.86
N PHE A 116 -14.61 -16.82 -7.25
CA PHE A 116 -15.96 -17.24 -6.92
C PHE A 116 -15.99 -17.89 -5.54
N CYS A 117 -17.14 -17.84 -4.87
CA CYS A 117 -17.37 -18.59 -3.64
C CYS A 117 -17.31 -20.10 -3.93
N GLY A 118 -16.39 -20.82 -3.28
CA GLY A 118 -16.27 -22.28 -3.43
C GLY A 118 -17.49 -23.08 -2.95
N GLN A 119 -18.44 -22.45 -2.22
CA GLN A 119 -19.62 -23.11 -1.69
C GLN A 119 -20.89 -22.89 -2.54
N CYS A 120 -21.11 -21.68 -3.07
CA CYS A 120 -22.33 -21.37 -3.85
C CYS A 120 -22.06 -20.96 -5.30
N GLY A 121 -20.80 -20.83 -5.71
CA GLY A 121 -20.40 -20.44 -7.06
C GLY A 121 -20.67 -18.98 -7.43
N LYS A 122 -21.28 -18.17 -6.55
CA LYS A 122 -21.44 -16.72 -6.78
C LYS A 122 -20.07 -16.05 -6.90
N GLU A 123 -19.99 -14.98 -7.70
CA GLU A 123 -18.79 -14.14 -7.76
C GLU A 123 -18.40 -13.67 -6.36
N ASN A 124 -17.09 -13.59 -6.12
CA ASN A 124 -16.58 -13.13 -4.86
C ASN A 124 -16.94 -11.65 -4.66
N GLU A 125 -17.84 -11.41 -3.72
CA GLU A 125 -18.33 -10.07 -3.39
C GLU A 125 -17.20 -9.14 -2.88
N LEU A 126 -16.09 -9.71 -2.35
CA LEU A 126 -14.89 -8.94 -2.00
C LEU A 126 -14.18 -8.34 -3.23
N LEU A 127 -14.34 -8.94 -4.41
CA LEU A 127 -13.78 -8.45 -5.67
C LEU A 127 -14.68 -7.41 -6.35
N LEU A 128 -15.95 -7.28 -5.94
CA LEU A 128 -16.86 -6.31 -6.54
C LEU A 128 -16.54 -4.87 -6.10
N GLN A 129 -15.86 -4.69 -4.96
CA GLN A 129 -15.40 -3.39 -4.48
C GLN A 129 -14.21 -2.83 -5.28
N SER A 130 -13.51 -3.64 -6.07
CA SER A 130 -12.30 -3.26 -6.82
C SER A 130 -12.49 -3.19 -8.35
N LYS A 131 -13.73 -3.35 -8.86
CA LYS A 131 -14.01 -3.45 -10.32
C LYS A 131 -14.28 -2.10 -11.03
N ASN A 132 -14.28 -0.96 -10.34
CA ASN A 132 -14.58 0.35 -10.93
C ASN A 132 -13.39 1.33 -10.87
N ASP A 133 -12.14 0.84 -10.89
CA ASP A 133 -10.97 1.71 -10.85
C ASP A 133 -10.47 2.00 -12.28
N GLU A 134 -11.22 2.80 -13.04
CA GLU A 134 -10.59 3.55 -14.13
C GLU A 134 -9.47 4.38 -13.50
N ASN A 135 -8.24 4.18 -13.98
CA ASN A 135 -7.08 4.89 -13.48
C ASN A 135 -6.49 5.74 -14.60
N GLU A 136 -6.02 6.92 -14.23
CA GLU A 136 -5.28 7.83 -15.08
C GLU A 136 -3.93 8.18 -14.46
N SER A 137 -3.01 8.70 -15.28
CA SER A 137 -1.71 9.15 -14.80
C SER A 137 -1.81 10.56 -14.23
N CYS A 138 -1.35 10.75 -13.00
CA CYS A 138 -1.27 12.06 -12.37
C CYS A 138 -0.44 13.03 -13.24
N THR A 139 -0.99 14.20 -13.56
CA THR A 139 -0.32 15.20 -14.41
C THR A 139 0.95 15.80 -13.81
N SER A 140 1.15 15.65 -12.50
CA SER A 140 2.31 16.17 -11.78
C SER A 140 3.34 15.09 -11.46
N CYS A 141 2.92 13.95 -10.91
CA CYS A 141 3.84 12.92 -10.41
C CYS A 141 3.84 11.61 -11.20
N GLY A 142 2.97 11.48 -12.22
CA GLY A 142 2.92 10.32 -13.11
C GLY A 142 2.27 9.05 -12.52
N GLU A 143 2.03 9.01 -11.21
CA GLU A 143 1.43 7.85 -10.53
C GLU A 143 0.00 7.56 -11.02
N GLN A 144 -0.38 6.29 -11.05
CA GLN A 144 -1.74 5.87 -11.43
C GLN A 144 -2.72 6.14 -10.29
N ILE A 145 -3.73 6.95 -10.57
CA ILE A 145 -4.74 7.40 -9.61
C ILE A 145 -6.13 7.20 -10.20
N ALA A 146 -7.15 7.05 -9.35
CA ALA A 146 -8.52 6.89 -9.82
C ALA A 146 -8.96 8.11 -10.65
N THR A 147 -9.65 7.89 -11.77
CA THR A 147 -10.09 8.95 -12.69
C THR A 147 -11.03 9.96 -12.01
N GLU A 148 -11.77 9.55 -10.99
CA GLU A 148 -12.60 10.45 -10.19
C GLU A 148 -11.80 11.25 -9.13
N ALA A 149 -10.50 11.04 -8.98
CA ALA A 149 -9.68 11.73 -7.98
C ALA A 149 -9.53 13.23 -8.34
N THR A 150 -10.09 14.11 -7.50
CA THR A 150 -9.91 15.56 -7.66
C THR A 150 -8.49 16.02 -7.30
N PHE A 151 -7.83 15.30 -6.38
CA PHE A 151 -6.46 15.55 -5.97
C PHE A 151 -5.67 14.23 -6.00
N CYS A 152 -4.40 14.31 -6.38
CA CYS A 152 -3.52 13.14 -6.36
C CYS A 152 -3.27 12.71 -4.90
N PRO A 153 -3.55 11.45 -4.51
CA PRO A 153 -3.25 10.93 -3.17
C PRO A 153 -1.75 10.79 -2.88
N VAL A 154 -0.89 10.99 -3.89
CA VAL A 154 0.56 10.89 -3.79
C VAL A 154 1.20 12.25 -3.59
N CYS A 155 1.08 13.15 -4.58
CA CYS A 155 1.73 14.46 -4.55
C CYS A 155 0.80 15.60 -4.10
N GLY A 156 -0.50 15.36 -3.91
CA GLY A 156 -1.47 16.38 -3.47
C GLY A 156 -1.91 17.37 -4.54
N MET A 157 -1.37 17.29 -5.77
CA MET A 157 -1.73 18.21 -6.84
C MET A 157 -3.14 17.95 -7.35
N LYS A 158 -3.87 19.04 -7.63
CA LYS A 158 -5.20 18.99 -8.21
C LYS A 158 -5.13 18.42 -9.62
N GLN A 159 -6.02 17.49 -9.94
CA GLN A 159 -6.15 16.93 -11.28
C GLN A 159 -7.09 17.81 -12.11
N SER A 160 -6.67 18.14 -13.33
CA SER A 160 -7.50 18.86 -14.29
C SER A 160 -8.48 17.87 -14.90
N LYS A 161 -9.72 17.89 -14.41
CA LYS A 161 -10.85 17.28 -15.10
C LYS A 161 -11.30 18.26 -16.19
N GLU A 162 -11.26 17.85 -17.46
CA GLU A 162 -11.94 18.57 -18.54
C GLU A 162 -13.46 18.52 -18.36
#